data_AF-A0A2H5VFN9-F1
#
_entry.id   AF-A0A2H5VFN9-F1
#
_cell.length_a   1.000
_cell.length_b   1.000
_cell.length_c   1.000
_cell.angle_alpha   90.00
_cell.angle_beta   90.00
_cell.angle_gamma   90.00
#
_symmetry.space_group_name_H-M   'P 1'
#
loop_
_entity.id
_entity.type
_entity.pdbx_description
1 polymer ?
#
loop_
_entity_poly.entity_id
_entity_poly.type
_entity_poly.pdbx_seq_one_letter_code
_entity_poly.pdbx_strand_id
1 'polypeptide(L)'
;MPVVDLVKCIPRIANMAGLSERTKRRALEILQKISATHMSAGKDPMGFVAAALYVACVLEGENKTQRDVAEAAGVTEVTIRNRYKGIKAALNLP
;
A
#
# COMPACT_ATOMS: atom_id res chain seq x y z
N MET A 1 -22.09 -4.35 2.85
CA MET A 1 -21.17 -3.69 1.89
C MET A 1 -20.23 -4.77 1.37
N PRO A 2 -20.04 -4.97 0.05
CA PRO A 2 -19.09 -5.96 -0.42
C PRO A 2 -17.70 -5.54 0.04
N VAL A 3 -17.05 -6.42 0.80
CA VAL A 3 -15.66 -6.21 1.23
C VAL A 3 -14.82 -6.30 -0.03
N VAL A 4 -14.45 -5.15 -0.59
CA VAL A 4 -13.52 -5.12 -1.73
C VAL A 4 -12.27 -5.86 -1.25
N ASP A 5 -11.96 -6.97 -1.91
CA ASP A 5 -10.80 -7.78 -1.56
C ASP A 5 -9.54 -7.00 -1.95
N LEU A 6 -8.99 -6.28 -0.97
CA LEU A 6 -7.85 -5.37 -1.14
C LEU A 6 -6.62 -6.08 -1.70
N VAL A 7 -6.52 -7.38 -1.44
CA VAL A 7 -5.48 -8.26 -1.97
C VAL A 7 -5.56 -8.32 -3.49
N LYS A 8 -6.76 -8.30 -4.08
CA LYS A 8 -6.96 -8.32 -5.55
C LYS A 8 -6.62 -6.99 -6.22
N CYS A 9 -6.59 -5.89 -5.46
CA CYS A 9 -6.22 -4.57 -6.00
C CYS A 9 -4.70 -4.43 -6.17
N ILE A 10 -3.89 -5.09 -5.35
CA ILE A 10 -2.42 -4.99 -5.36
C ILE A 10 -1.81 -5.31 -6.73
N PRO A 11 -2.08 -6.46 -7.36
CA PRO A 11 -1.43 -6.81 -8.63
C PRO A 11 -1.71 -5.79 -9.72
N ARG A 12 -2.95 -5.32 -9.80
CA ARG A 12 -3.39 -4.32 -10.79
C ARG A 12 -2.60 -3.02 -10.64
N ILE A 13 -2.54 -2.48 -9.42
CA ILE A 13 -1.92 -1.17 -9.16
C ILE A 13 -0.41 -1.27 -9.26
N ALA A 14 0.18 -2.36 -8.76
CA ALA A 14 1.60 -2.59 -8.90
C ALA A 14 2.03 -2.69 -10.37
N ASN A 15 1.22 -3.31 -11.23
CA ASN A 15 1.46 -3.32 -12.67
C ASN A 15 1.40 -1.90 -13.25
N MET A 16 0.38 -1.12 -12.89
CA MET A 16 0.22 0.27 -13.35
C MET A 16 1.37 1.17 -12.89
N ALA A 17 1.86 0.98 -11.66
CA ALA A 17 3.01 1.70 -11.12
C ALA A 17 4.36 1.15 -11.63
N GLY A 18 4.38 0.06 -12.38
CA GLY A 18 5.58 -0.58 -12.92
C GLY A 18 6.50 -1.14 -11.83
N LEU A 19 5.92 -1.81 -10.82
CA LEU A 19 6.65 -2.43 -9.71
C LEU A 19 7.04 -3.87 -10.03
N SER A 20 8.17 -4.32 -9.47
CA SER A 20 8.61 -5.70 -9.58
C SER A 20 7.69 -6.70 -8.85
N GLU A 21 7.77 -7.97 -9.25
CA GLU A 21 7.08 -9.08 -8.56
C GLU A 21 7.49 -9.21 -7.09
N ARG A 22 8.74 -8.87 -6.77
CA ARG A 22 9.25 -8.88 -5.40
C ARG A 22 8.50 -7.84 -4.54
N THR A 23 8.34 -6.63 -5.08
CA THR A 23 7.59 -5.55 -4.43
C THR A 23 6.10 -5.90 -4.28
N LYS A 24 5.49 -6.55 -5.27
CA LYS A 24 4.09 -7.03 -5.18
C LYS A 24 3.89 -8.00 -4.02
N ARG A 25 4.76 -9.02 -3.91
CA ARG A 25 4.71 -9.98 -2.81
C ARG A 25 4.89 -9.29 -1.46
N ARG A 26 5.85 -8.38 -1.35
CA ARG A 26 6.05 -7.61 -0.11
C ARG A 26 4.83 -6.78 0.25
N ALA A 27 4.18 -6.14 -0.72
CA ALA A 27 2.98 -5.35 -0.48
C ALA A 27 1.81 -6.21 0.03
N LEU A 28 1.65 -7.44 -0.48
CA LEU A 28 0.65 -8.40 0.00
C LEU A 28 0.89 -8.77 1.47
N GLU A 29 2.12 -9.08 1.84
CA GLU A 29 2.49 -9.40 3.23
C GLU A 29 2.22 -8.22 4.17
N ILE A 30 2.60 -6.99 3.76
CA ILE A 30 2.34 -5.77 4.53
C ILE A 30 0.84 -5.61 4.73
N LEU A 31 0.05 -5.70 3.64
CA LEU A 31 -1.39 -5.53 3.67
C LEU A 31 -2.08 -6.55 4.59
N GLN A 32 -1.64 -7.80 4.58
CA GLN A 32 -2.14 -8.85 5.48
C GLN A 32 -1.83 -8.50 6.95
N LYS A 33 -0.61 -8.06 7.25
CA LYS A 33 -0.22 -7.66 8.62
C LYS A 33 -1.06 -6.49 9.14
N ILE A 34 -1.30 -5.46 8.33
CA ILE A 34 -2.13 -4.30 8.75
C ILE A 34 -3.62 -4.61 8.81
N SER A 35 -4.09 -5.60 8.04
CA SER A 35 -5.48 -6.06 8.13
C SER A 35 -5.75 -6.77 9.46
N ALA A 36 -4.74 -7.46 10.01
CA ALA A 36 -4.80 -8.10 11.32
C ALA A 36 -4.78 -7.10 12.49
N THR A 37 -4.25 -5.89 12.33
CA THR A 37 -4.11 -4.90 13.41
C THR A 37 -5.32 -3.96 13.57
N HIS A 38 -6.46 -4.25 12.91
CA HIS A 38 -7.68 -3.41 12.89
C HIS A 38 -7.47 -1.95 12.44
N MET A 39 -6.30 -1.60 11.90
CA MET A 39 -5.99 -0.24 11.43
C MET A 39 -6.89 0.24 10.29
N SER A 40 -7.56 -0.71 9.60
CA SER A 40 -8.41 -0.49 8.44
C SER A 40 -9.83 0.03 8.75
N ALA A 41 -10.27 -0.02 10.01
CA ALA A 41 -11.64 0.32 10.37
C ALA A 41 -11.98 1.80 10.07
N GLY A 42 -13.03 2.03 9.27
CA GLY A 42 -13.59 3.35 8.98
C GLY A 42 -12.80 4.21 7.97
N LYS A 43 -11.77 3.66 7.31
CA LYS A 43 -10.90 4.42 6.41
C LYS A 43 -10.98 3.89 4.98
N ASP A 44 -10.77 4.77 4.01
CA ASP A 44 -10.75 4.40 2.59
C ASP A 44 -9.77 3.22 2.35
N PRO A 45 -10.27 2.07 1.85
CA PRO A 45 -9.45 0.88 1.61
C PRO A 45 -8.38 1.08 0.54
N MET A 46 -8.64 1.94 -0.45
CA MET A 46 -7.73 2.18 -1.57
C MET A 46 -6.45 2.88 -1.09
N GLY A 47 -6.60 3.86 -0.19
CA GLY A 47 -5.46 4.48 0.46
C GLY A 47 -4.55 3.48 1.22
N PHE A 48 -5.11 2.39 1.80
CA PHE A 48 -4.30 1.37 2.47
C PHE A 48 -3.49 0.53 1.50
N VAL A 49 -4.11 0.11 0.39
CA VAL A 49 -3.41 -0.64 -0.66
C VAL A 49 -2.28 0.20 -1.24
N ALA A 50 -2.55 1.47 -1.55
CA ALA A 50 -1.55 2.40 -2.08
C ALA A 50 -0.39 2.63 -1.09
N ALA A 51 -0.70 2.79 0.20
CA ALA A 51 0.33 2.95 1.22
C ALA A 51 1.15 1.67 1.43
N ALA A 52 0.53 0.48 1.44
CA ALA A 52 1.24 -0.79 1.55
C ALA A 52 2.18 -1.01 0.36
N LEU A 53 1.75 -0.66 -0.85
CA LEU A 53 2.58 -0.67 -2.05
C LEU A 53 3.76 0.28 -1.94
N TYR A 54 3.53 1.51 -1.48
CA TYR A 54 4.61 2.48 -1.31
C TYR A 54 5.62 2.04 -0.23
N VAL A 55 5.15 1.49 0.89
CA VAL A 55 6.04 0.89 1.91
C VAL A 55 6.87 -0.23 1.30
N ALA A 56 6.26 -1.13 0.52
CA ALA A 56 7.00 -2.19 -0.17
C ALA A 56 8.04 -1.63 -1.14
N CYS A 57 7.73 -0.55 -1.87
CA CYS A 57 8.68 0.11 -2.77
C CYS A 57 9.92 0.59 -1.99
N VAL A 58 9.70 1.26 -0.85
CA VAL A 58 10.79 1.76 0.01
C VAL A 58 11.64 0.60 0.55
N LEU A 59 11.02 -0.49 0.99
CA LEU A 59 11.74 -1.64 1.56
C LEU A 59 12.53 -2.44 0.51
N GLU A 60 12.01 -2.54 -0.71
CA GLU A 60 12.65 -3.28 -1.80
C GLU A 60 13.55 -2.40 -2.68
N GLY A 61 13.69 -1.11 -2.37
CA GLY A 61 14.58 -0.18 -3.07
C GLY A 61 14.08 0.25 -4.46
N GLU A 62 12.76 0.21 -4.70
CA GLU A 62 12.16 0.66 -5.95
C GLU A 62 12.26 2.19 -6.06
N ASN A 63 12.70 2.68 -7.21
CA ASN A 63 12.76 4.12 -7.50
C ASN A 63 11.37 4.65 -7.90
N LYS A 64 10.46 4.69 -6.93
CA LYS A 64 9.07 5.12 -7.10
C LYS A 64 8.68 6.15 -6.05
N THR A 65 8.06 7.22 -6.51
CA THR A 65 7.58 8.30 -5.65
C THR A 65 6.20 7.99 -5.08
N GLN A 66 5.77 8.73 -4.06
CA GLN A 66 4.39 8.65 -3.57
C GLN A 66 3.40 9.02 -4.67
N ARG A 67 3.78 9.92 -5.57
CA ARG A 67 2.96 10.36 -6.71
C ARG A 67 2.70 9.22 -7.69
N ASP A 68 3.73 8.48 -8.08
CA ASP A 68 3.61 7.36 -9.03
C ASP A 68 2.60 6.31 -8.53
N VAL A 69 2.69 5.98 -7.24
CA VAL A 69 1.80 5.02 -6.60
C VAL A 69 0.40 5.62 -6.40
N ALA A 70 0.29 6.91 -6.10
CA ALA A 70 -0.98 7.61 -5.92
C ALA A 70 -1.78 7.66 -7.23
N GLU A 71 -1.14 8.02 -8.34
CA GLU A 71 -1.73 8.04 -9.69
C GLU A 71 -2.20 6.63 -10.08
N ALA A 72 -1.37 5.60 -9.88
CA ALA A 72 -1.74 4.21 -10.19
C ALA A 72 -2.91 3.69 -9.34
N ALA A 73 -3.01 4.13 -8.09
CA ALA A 73 -4.06 3.73 -7.15
C ALA A 73 -5.33 4.60 -7.22
N GLY A 74 -5.29 5.73 -7.94
CA GLY A 74 -6.39 6.71 -7.97
C GLY A 74 -6.61 7.40 -6.62
N VAL A 75 -5.55 7.64 -5.85
CA VAL A 75 -5.60 8.35 -4.56
C VAL A 75 -4.68 9.57 -4.58
N THR A 76 -4.66 10.34 -3.51
CA THR A 76 -3.73 11.48 -3.37
C THR A 76 -2.43 11.07 -2.69
N GLU A 77 -1.34 11.78 -2.98
CA GLU A 77 -0.07 11.62 -2.26
C GLU A 77 -0.22 11.80 -0.75
N VAL A 78 -1.07 12.75 -0.32
CA VAL A 78 -1.33 13.02 1.10
C VAL A 78 -2.00 11.81 1.77
N THR A 79 -2.90 11.12 1.07
CA THR A 79 -3.51 9.87 1.53
C THR A 79 -2.44 8.80 1.77
N ILE A 80 -1.49 8.64 0.84
CA ILE A 80 -0.38 7.69 1.00
C ILE A 80 0.51 8.10 2.16
N ARG A 81 0.91 9.37 2.26
CA ARG A 81 1.80 9.89 3.30
C ARG A 81 1.26 9.67 4.71
N ASN A 82 -0.02 10.01 4.94
CA ASN A 82 -0.66 9.87 6.24
C ASN A 82 -0.73 8.40 6.67
N ARG A 83 -0.99 7.49 5.72
CA ARG A 83 -1.08 6.05 6.00
C ARG A 83 0.28 5.39 6.12
N TYR A 84 1.26 5.81 5.32
CA TYR A 84 2.64 5.35 5.42
C TYR A 84 3.18 5.54 6.84
N LYS A 85 2.97 6.71 7.45
CA LYS A 85 3.38 6.97 8.84
C LYS A 85 2.74 5.99 9.82
N GLY A 86 1.44 5.74 9.67
CA GLY A 86 0.72 4.78 10.51
C GLY A 86 1.21 3.35 10.34
N ILE A 87 1.41 2.90 9.09
CA ILE A 87 1.91 1.54 8.78
C ILE A 87 3.34 1.38 9.29
N LYS A 88 4.21 2.37 9.07
CA LYS A 88 5.58 2.38 9.57
C LYS A 88 5.63 2.22 11.08
N ALA A 89 4.82 2.97 11.82
CA ALA A 89 4.71 2.86 13.27
C ALA A 89 4.17 1.50 13.72
N ALA A 90 3.13 0.99 13.05
CA ALA A 90 2.52 -0.29 13.43
C ALA A 90 3.41 -1.51 13.13
N LEU A 91 4.25 -1.43 12.10
CA LEU A 91 5.14 -2.52 11.69
C LEU A 91 6.58 -2.34 12.20
N ASN A 92 6.86 -1.30 13.01
CA ASN A 92 8.20 -0.94 13.48
C ASN A 92 9.23 -0.94 12.33
N LEU A 93 8.85 -0.39 11.19
CA LEU A 93 9.74 -0.31 10.03
C LEU A 93 10.74 0.83 10.23
N PRO A 94 12.00 0.67 9.76
CA PRO A 94 13.06 1.66 9.90
C PRO A 94 12.74 2.98 9.19
#